data_AF-A0A3B1D9C8-F1
#
_entry.id   AF-A0A3B1D9C8-F1
#
_cell.length_a   1.000
_cell.length_b   1.000
_cell.length_c   1.000
_cell.angle_alpha   90.00
_cell.angle_beta   90.00
_cell.angle_gamma   90.00
#
_symmetry.space_group_name_H-M   'P 1'
#
loop_
_entity.id
_entity.type
_entity.pdbx_description
1 polymer ?
#
loop_
_entity_poly.entity_id
_entity_poly.type
_entity_poly.pdbx_seq_one_letter_code
_entity_poly.pdbx_strand_id
1 'polypeptide(L)'
;MEIPGRDVLVWFGLCLVAGYYGGVIANRLRLPRVSGYIFAGIVMSPSVFHILPEWFMKSSEPVVNFSLAIITCLIGGSLKWNNIKHLGKSILTITLGEAELAFILMVTGIYFLLPHLLDISGFQAGSPIIIALLFGALASPTDPTATLAVVHEYHTKGRLTTTVLAVAALDDALGIINFGIAMSLVLFLISPARADVNMGMMVLEPLLKIVFSVGLGFLGGYLLNLMLRKAERPGGIIALTTGTLLLTFSIAG
;
A
#
# COMPACT_ATOMS: atom_id res chain seq x y z
N MET A 1 22.06 12.98 18.02
CA MET A 1 22.22 11.52 18.15
C MET A 1 22.83 11.03 16.86
N GLU A 2 24.12 10.68 16.90
CA GLU A 2 24.80 10.09 15.74
C GLU A 2 24.16 8.74 15.45
N ILE A 3 23.64 8.55 14.24
CA ILE A 3 23.20 7.24 13.74
C ILE A 3 24.46 6.58 13.20
N PRO A 4 25.06 5.59 13.88
CA PRO A 4 26.24 4.94 13.35
C PRO A 4 25.78 4.11 12.16
N GLY A 5 26.19 4.46 10.93
CA GLY A 5 25.72 3.79 9.71
C GLY A 5 25.97 2.28 9.70
N ARG A 6 26.93 1.78 10.49
CA ARG A 6 27.16 0.34 10.72
C ARG A 6 26.00 -0.34 11.44
N ASP A 7 25.35 0.35 12.38
CA ASP A 7 24.28 -0.23 13.19
C ASP A 7 23.02 -0.46 12.35
N VAL A 8 22.74 0.44 11.39
CA VAL A 8 21.60 0.31 10.46
C VAL A 8 21.71 -1.00 9.66
N LEU A 9 22.90 -1.30 9.13
CA LEU A 9 23.13 -2.48 8.30
C LEU A 9 22.96 -3.79 9.09
N VAL A 10 23.36 -3.79 10.36
CA VAL A 10 23.19 -4.95 11.26
C VAL A 10 21.72 -5.24 11.45
N TRP A 11 20.93 -4.22 11.82
CA TRP A 11 19.48 -4.37 12.03
C TRP A 11 18.75 -4.74 10.75
N PHE A 12 19.13 -4.16 9.63
CA PHE A 12 18.54 -4.50 8.33
C PHE A 12 18.86 -5.95 7.92
N GLY A 13 20.12 -6.38 8.08
CA GLY A 13 20.53 -7.76 7.84
C GLY A 13 19.79 -8.75 8.75
N LEU A 14 19.63 -8.41 10.03
CA LEU A 14 18.86 -9.20 10.98
C LEU A 14 17.40 -9.35 10.53
N CYS A 15 16.75 -8.26 10.11
CA CYS A 15 15.38 -8.29 9.58
C CYS A 15 15.26 -9.19 8.34
N LEU A 16 16.21 -9.12 7.41
CA LEU A 16 16.20 -9.98 6.21
C LEU A 16 16.34 -11.46 6.57
N VAL A 17 17.27 -11.80 7.46
CA VAL A 17 17.51 -13.18 7.89
C VAL A 17 16.31 -13.71 8.67
N ALA A 18 15.80 -12.94 9.63
CA ALA A 18 14.62 -13.30 10.42
C ALA A 18 13.37 -13.45 9.54
N GLY A 19 13.17 -12.54 8.58
CA GLY A 19 12.10 -12.63 7.59
C GLY A 19 12.22 -13.90 6.75
N TYR A 20 13.40 -14.17 6.18
CA TYR A 20 13.62 -15.38 5.39
C TYR A 20 13.27 -16.66 6.17
N TYR A 21 13.81 -16.84 7.37
CA TYR A 21 13.52 -18.02 8.18
C TYR A 21 12.06 -18.06 8.65
N GLY A 22 11.46 -16.91 8.99
CA GLY A 22 10.04 -16.81 9.29
C GLY A 22 9.18 -17.32 8.15
N GLY A 23 9.49 -16.91 6.91
CA GLY A 23 8.81 -17.39 5.70
C GLY A 23 8.99 -18.88 5.44
N VAL A 24 10.21 -19.42 5.65
CA VAL A 24 10.49 -20.86 5.54
C VAL A 24 9.68 -21.67 6.55
N ILE A 25 9.60 -21.21 7.80
CA ILE A 25 8.83 -21.86 8.86
C ILE A 25 7.34 -21.82 8.53
N ALA A 26 6.81 -20.66 8.12
CA ALA A 26 5.40 -20.52 7.73
C ALA A 26 5.04 -21.48 6.58
N ASN A 27 5.90 -21.57 5.56
CA ASN A 27 5.69 -22.49 4.44
C ASN A 27 5.69 -23.96 4.88
N ARG A 28 6.54 -24.33 5.83
CA ARG A 28 6.55 -25.69 6.41
C ARG A 28 5.26 -26.01 7.17
N LEU A 29 4.61 -24.99 7.73
CA LEU A 29 3.30 -25.08 8.37
C LEU A 29 2.13 -24.99 7.38
N ARG A 30 2.40 -25.01 6.06
CA ARG A 30 1.42 -24.85 4.97
C ARG A 30 0.72 -23.48 4.97
N LEU A 31 1.40 -22.45 5.47
CA LEU A 31 0.95 -21.07 5.42
C LEU A 31 1.72 -20.30 4.33
N PRO A 32 1.15 -19.22 3.76
CA PRO A 32 1.89 -18.32 2.88
C PRO A 32 3.13 -17.76 3.58
N ARG A 33 4.24 -17.61 2.84
CA ARG A 33 5.50 -17.07 3.41
C ARG A 33 5.33 -15.68 4.03
N VAL A 34 4.41 -14.87 3.47
CA VAL A 34 4.09 -13.53 3.97
C VAL A 34 3.66 -13.55 5.44
N SER A 35 2.90 -14.56 5.86
CA SER A 35 2.50 -14.73 7.26
C SER A 35 3.73 -14.86 8.19
N GLY A 36 4.76 -15.56 7.73
CA GLY A 36 6.03 -15.69 8.43
C GLY A 36 6.82 -14.39 8.51
N TYR A 37 6.80 -13.57 7.46
CA TYR A 37 7.44 -12.25 7.45
C TYR A 37 6.80 -11.31 8.48
N ILE A 38 5.46 -11.27 8.51
CA ILE A 38 4.70 -10.47 9.48
C ILE A 38 5.01 -10.92 10.90
N PHE A 39 4.99 -12.23 11.15
CA PHE A 39 5.28 -12.77 12.48
C PHE A 39 6.70 -12.44 12.94
N ALA A 40 7.70 -12.59 12.07
CA ALA A 40 9.08 -12.19 12.37
C ALA A 40 9.15 -10.69 12.71
N GLY A 41 8.46 -9.83 11.96
CA GLY A 41 8.36 -8.40 12.24
C GLY A 41 7.73 -8.09 13.60
N ILE A 42 6.65 -8.77 13.97
CA ILE A 42 6.01 -8.62 15.30
C ILE A 42 6.98 -9.02 16.42
N VAL A 43 7.66 -10.15 16.26
CA VAL A 43 8.66 -10.62 17.23
C VAL A 43 9.80 -9.61 17.37
N MET A 44 10.25 -9.02 16.27
CA MET A 44 11.34 -8.05 16.29
C MET A 44 10.91 -6.64 16.70
N SER A 45 9.61 -6.36 16.76
CA SER A 45 9.07 -5.01 16.94
C SER A 45 9.56 -4.33 18.22
N PRO A 46 9.93 -3.03 18.16
CA PRO A 46 10.27 -2.25 19.34
C PRO A 46 9.14 -2.27 20.38
N SER A 47 7.88 -2.26 19.93
CA SER A 47 6.71 -2.13 20.81
C SER A 47 6.32 -3.42 21.53
N VAL A 48 6.78 -4.58 21.07
CA VAL A 48 6.39 -5.89 21.64
C VAL A 48 7.53 -6.49 22.45
N PHE A 49 8.69 -6.69 21.82
CA PHE A 49 9.84 -7.35 22.45
C PHE A 49 11.06 -6.43 22.59
N HIS A 50 10.96 -5.17 22.15
CA HIS A 50 12.04 -4.18 22.24
C HIS A 50 13.37 -4.62 21.61
N ILE A 51 13.31 -5.52 20.61
CA ILE A 51 14.50 -6.04 19.92
C ILE A 51 15.05 -5.01 18.95
N LEU A 52 14.20 -4.49 18.05
CA LEU A 52 14.60 -3.41 17.14
C LEU A 52 14.65 -2.07 17.88
N PRO A 53 15.68 -1.25 17.65
CA PRO A 53 15.72 0.12 18.18
C PRO A 53 14.66 1.00 17.51
N GLU A 54 14.04 1.91 18.25
CA GLU A 54 13.03 2.83 17.69
C GLU A 54 13.58 3.69 16.55
N TRP A 55 14.84 4.12 16.64
CA TRP A 55 15.49 4.93 15.61
C TRP A 55 15.64 4.18 14.28
N PHE A 56 15.66 2.84 14.30
CA PHE A 56 15.77 2.03 13.09
C PHE A 56 14.53 2.16 12.21
N MET A 57 13.33 2.31 12.80
CA MET A 57 12.09 2.46 12.05
C MET A 57 12.18 3.63 11.07
N LYS A 58 12.68 4.79 11.54
CA LYS A 58 12.88 5.97 10.69
C LYS A 58 14.05 5.80 9.72
N SER A 59 15.11 5.11 10.12
CA SER A 59 16.28 4.88 9.28
C SER A 59 16.04 3.88 8.14
N SER A 60 15.02 3.02 8.28
CA SER A 60 14.62 2.03 7.26
C SER A 60 13.74 2.60 6.15
N GLU A 61 13.17 3.80 6.35
CA GLU A 61 12.22 4.44 5.43
C GLU A 61 12.72 4.52 3.97
N PRO A 62 13.99 4.90 3.68
CA PRO A 62 14.49 4.92 2.31
C PRO A 62 14.48 3.54 1.64
N VAL A 63 14.72 2.48 2.40
CA VAL A 63 14.76 1.10 1.86
C VAL A 63 13.34 0.58 1.61
N VAL A 64 12.39 0.93 2.50
CA VAL A 64 10.97 0.63 2.30
C VAL A 64 10.46 1.35 1.04
N ASN A 65 10.73 2.65 0.90
CA ASN A 65 10.33 3.44 -0.26
C ASN A 65 10.96 2.92 -1.56
N PHE A 66 12.25 2.56 -1.54
CA PHE A 66 12.92 1.92 -2.67
C PHE A 66 12.25 0.59 -3.07
N SER A 67 11.90 -0.23 -2.08
CA SER A 67 11.24 -1.52 -2.32
C SER A 67 9.84 -1.34 -2.91
N LEU A 68 9.05 -0.41 -2.36
CA LEU A 68 7.73 -0.06 -2.88
C LEU A 68 7.81 0.46 -4.32
N ALA A 69 8.75 1.36 -4.62
CA ALA A 69 8.94 1.86 -5.99
C ALA A 69 9.18 0.74 -7.01
N ILE A 70 9.98 -0.26 -6.65
CA ILE A 70 10.22 -1.44 -7.50
C ILE A 70 8.96 -2.30 -7.62
N ILE A 71 8.30 -2.63 -6.51
CA ILE A 71 7.12 -3.50 -6.50
C ILE A 71 5.99 -2.86 -7.32
N THR A 72 5.70 -1.58 -7.12
CA THR A 72 4.70 -0.83 -7.88
C THR A 72 5.06 -0.77 -9.37
N CYS A 73 6.34 -0.61 -9.73
CA CYS A 73 6.77 -0.69 -11.12
C CYS A 73 6.56 -2.09 -11.72
N LEU A 74 6.85 -3.16 -10.97
CA LEU A 74 6.67 -4.54 -11.44
C LEU A 74 5.18 -4.85 -11.67
N ILE A 75 4.32 -4.42 -10.75
CA ILE A 75 2.87 -4.52 -10.89
C ILE A 75 2.42 -3.74 -12.13
N GLY A 76 2.80 -2.46 -12.24
CA GLY A 76 2.46 -1.61 -13.38
C GLY A 76 2.96 -2.18 -14.73
N GLY A 77 4.18 -2.71 -14.77
CA GLY A 77 4.74 -3.35 -15.97
C GLY A 77 4.08 -4.67 -16.36
N SER A 78 3.44 -5.36 -15.41
CA SER A 78 2.66 -6.57 -15.68
C SER A 78 1.32 -6.29 -16.38
N LEU A 79 0.85 -5.03 -16.32
CA LEU A 79 -0.42 -4.59 -16.88
C LEU A 79 -0.31 -4.27 -18.37
N LYS A 80 -0.70 -5.22 -19.22
CA LYS A 80 -0.78 -4.99 -20.67
C LYS A 80 -1.97 -4.09 -21.01
N TRP A 81 -1.71 -2.97 -21.69
CA TRP A 81 -2.74 -2.02 -22.14
C TRP A 81 -3.90 -2.68 -22.90
N ASN A 82 -3.60 -3.61 -23.80
CA ASN A 82 -4.63 -4.34 -24.56
C ASN A 82 -5.55 -5.19 -23.65
N ASN A 83 -5.01 -5.75 -22.56
CA ASN A 83 -5.80 -6.52 -21.61
C ASN A 83 -6.69 -5.61 -20.76
N ILE A 84 -6.15 -4.46 -20.32
CA ILE A 84 -6.93 -3.45 -19.60
C ILE A 84 -8.06 -2.92 -20.48
N LYS A 85 -7.79 -2.58 -21.74
CA LYS A 85 -8.82 -2.03 -22.64
C LYS A 85 -9.98 -3.00 -22.87
N HIS A 86 -9.71 -4.31 -22.95
CA HIS A 86 -10.74 -5.31 -23.15
C HIS A 86 -11.52 -5.61 -21.84
N LEU A 87 -10.83 -5.64 -20.70
CA LEU A 87 -11.41 -5.99 -19.41
C LEU A 87 -11.87 -4.79 -18.58
N GLY A 88 -11.66 -3.56 -19.06
CA GLY A 88 -11.69 -2.34 -18.25
C GLY A 88 -13.02 -2.10 -17.53
N LYS A 89 -14.17 -2.36 -18.17
CA LYS A 89 -15.47 -2.27 -17.50
C LYS A 89 -15.59 -3.28 -16.36
N SER A 90 -15.18 -4.51 -16.59
CA SER A 90 -15.23 -5.57 -15.58
C SER A 90 -14.29 -5.27 -14.42
N ILE A 91 -13.07 -4.81 -14.71
CA ILE A 91 -12.10 -4.42 -13.69
C ILE A 91 -12.67 -3.29 -12.85
N LEU A 92 -13.14 -2.21 -13.46
CA LEU A 92 -13.71 -1.06 -12.75
C LEU A 92 -14.92 -1.44 -11.88
N THR A 93 -15.82 -2.28 -12.38
CA THR A 93 -16.98 -2.75 -11.60
C THR A 93 -16.56 -3.64 -10.44
N ILE A 94 -15.54 -4.50 -10.61
CA ILE A 94 -15.03 -5.33 -9.52
C ILE A 94 -14.36 -4.44 -8.47
N THR A 95 -13.42 -3.59 -8.87
CA THR A 95 -12.70 -2.65 -7.98
C THR A 95 -13.68 -1.78 -7.18
N LEU A 96 -14.62 -1.09 -7.84
CA LEU A 96 -15.61 -0.27 -7.12
C LEU A 96 -16.54 -1.14 -6.25
N GLY A 97 -16.95 -2.31 -6.75
CA GLY A 97 -17.84 -3.19 -6.02
C GLY A 97 -17.20 -3.71 -4.74
N GLU A 98 -15.99 -4.27 -4.82
CA GLU A 98 -15.31 -4.83 -3.67
C GLU A 98 -14.85 -3.75 -2.69
N ALA A 99 -14.26 -2.65 -3.17
CA ALA A 99 -13.69 -1.61 -2.31
C ALA A 99 -14.78 -0.86 -1.53
N GLU A 100 -15.88 -0.48 -2.20
CA GLU A 100 -17.00 0.23 -1.56
C GLU A 100 -17.86 -0.69 -0.69
N LEU A 101 -18.12 -1.93 -1.12
CA LEU A 101 -18.85 -2.88 -0.27
C LEU A 101 -18.02 -3.24 0.96
N ALA A 102 -16.71 -3.45 0.83
CA ALA A 102 -15.84 -3.70 1.98
C ALA A 102 -15.86 -2.51 2.95
N PHE A 103 -15.74 -1.28 2.44
CA PHE A 103 -15.85 -0.06 3.23
C PHE A 103 -17.19 0.01 3.98
N ILE A 104 -18.31 -0.09 3.27
CA ILE A 104 -19.66 0.05 3.85
C ILE A 104 -19.95 -1.07 4.85
N LEU A 105 -19.63 -2.32 4.51
CA LEU A 105 -19.87 -3.46 5.40
C LEU A 105 -18.99 -3.39 6.66
N MET A 106 -17.75 -2.93 6.54
CA MET A 106 -16.87 -2.75 7.69
C MET A 106 -17.36 -1.62 8.59
N VAL A 107 -17.74 -0.46 8.01
CA VAL A 107 -18.28 0.68 8.78
C VAL A 107 -19.56 0.27 9.51
N THR A 108 -20.51 -0.34 8.79
CA THR A 108 -21.78 -0.78 9.39
C THR A 108 -21.56 -1.88 10.43
N GLY A 109 -20.72 -2.88 10.12
CA GLY A 109 -20.38 -3.96 11.03
C GLY A 109 -19.78 -3.46 12.34
N ILE A 110 -18.76 -2.60 12.28
CA ILE A 110 -18.12 -2.03 13.48
C ILE A 110 -19.12 -1.14 14.22
N TYR A 111 -19.83 -0.27 13.53
CA TYR A 111 -20.79 0.65 14.17
C TYR A 111 -21.86 -0.10 14.99
N PHE A 112 -22.39 -1.21 14.47
CA PHE A 112 -23.43 -1.98 15.16
C PHE A 112 -22.90 -3.01 16.15
N LEU A 113 -21.80 -3.69 15.84
CA LEU A 113 -21.29 -4.80 16.67
C LEU A 113 -20.37 -4.33 17.80
N LEU A 114 -19.56 -3.28 17.58
CA LEU A 114 -18.58 -2.82 18.58
C LEU A 114 -19.24 -2.48 19.94
N PRO A 115 -20.40 -1.80 20.00
CA PRO A 115 -21.08 -1.51 21.27
C PRO A 115 -21.58 -2.74 22.03
N HIS A 116 -21.77 -3.87 21.33
CA HIS A 116 -22.23 -5.12 21.93
C HIS A 116 -21.06 -6.01 22.36
N LEU A 117 -19.88 -5.84 21.75
CA LEU A 117 -18.69 -6.66 22.00
C LEU A 117 -17.77 -6.09 23.07
N LEU A 118 -17.71 -4.77 23.19
CA LEU A 118 -16.85 -4.07 24.15
C LEU A 118 -17.69 -3.09 24.97
N ASP A 119 -17.44 -3.03 26.27
CA ASP A 119 -18.03 -2.02 27.13
C ASP A 119 -17.40 -0.66 26.82
N ILE A 120 -18.03 0.09 25.91
CA ILE A 120 -17.57 1.41 25.47
C ILE A 120 -18.12 2.56 26.33
N SER A 121 -18.62 2.26 27.54
CA SER A 121 -19.18 3.25 28.48
C SER A 121 -18.22 4.39 28.86
N GLY A 122 -16.90 4.22 28.65
CA GLY A 122 -15.89 5.27 28.84
C GLY A 122 -15.55 6.11 27.60
N PHE A 123 -16.04 5.77 26.41
CA PHE A 123 -15.80 6.51 25.19
C PHE A 123 -16.94 7.49 24.90
N GLN A 124 -16.60 8.72 24.50
CA GLN A 124 -17.59 9.72 24.09
C GLN A 124 -18.46 9.18 22.93
N ALA A 125 -19.72 9.60 22.88
CA ALA A 125 -20.77 9.09 21.97
C ALA A 125 -20.44 9.11 20.46
N GLY A 126 -19.35 9.75 20.03
CA GLY A 126 -18.85 9.74 18.63
C GLY A 126 -17.75 8.72 18.34
N SER A 127 -17.25 7.99 19.33
CA SER A 127 -16.12 7.07 19.17
C SER A 127 -16.37 5.88 18.23
N PRO A 128 -17.52 5.18 18.27
CA PRO A 128 -17.71 3.98 17.47
C PRO A 128 -17.73 4.29 15.97
N ILE A 129 -18.33 5.41 15.56
CA ILE A 129 -18.38 5.84 14.16
C ILE A 129 -17.01 6.31 13.65
N ILE A 130 -16.21 6.96 14.50
CA ILE A 130 -14.83 7.35 14.15
C ILE A 130 -13.99 6.11 13.87
N ILE A 131 -14.05 5.13 14.77
CA ILE A 131 -13.34 3.84 14.61
C ILE A 131 -13.86 3.13 13.35
N ALA A 132 -15.18 3.05 13.17
CA ALA A 132 -15.79 2.40 12.02
C ALA A 132 -15.33 3.02 10.69
N LEU A 133 -15.31 4.36 10.58
CA LEU A 133 -14.85 5.07 9.38
C LEU A 133 -13.37 4.82 9.08
N LEU A 134 -12.51 4.88 10.10
CA LEU A 134 -11.07 4.63 9.92
C LEU A 134 -10.80 3.18 9.51
N PHE A 135 -11.40 2.21 10.19
CA PHE A 135 -11.25 0.80 9.83
C PHE A 135 -11.90 0.45 8.50
N GLY A 136 -13.03 1.08 8.16
CA GLY A 136 -13.64 0.95 6.85
C GLY A 136 -12.72 1.41 5.72
N ALA A 137 -12.10 2.59 5.89
CA ALA A 137 -11.13 3.10 4.92
C ALA A 137 -9.91 2.19 4.78
N LEU A 138 -9.38 1.68 5.91
CA LEU A 138 -8.24 0.77 5.92
C LEU A 138 -8.56 -0.61 5.34
N ALA A 139 -9.82 -1.04 5.38
CA ALA A 139 -10.27 -2.33 4.84
C ALA A 139 -10.62 -2.28 3.35
N SER A 140 -10.73 -1.08 2.77
CA SER A 140 -11.14 -0.88 1.38
C SER A 140 -10.09 -1.32 0.34
N PRO A 141 -8.80 -0.93 0.43
CA PRO A 141 -7.80 -1.33 -0.56
C PRO A 141 -7.30 -2.77 -0.36
N THR A 142 -7.13 -3.51 -1.47
CA THR A 142 -6.53 -4.85 -1.48
C THR A 142 -5.09 -4.85 -2.04
N ASP A 143 -4.15 -5.46 -1.29
CA ASP A 143 -2.73 -5.52 -1.69
C ASP A 143 -2.43 -6.68 -2.66
N PRO A 144 -1.86 -6.41 -3.86
CA PRO A 144 -1.47 -7.46 -4.79
C PRO A 144 -0.20 -8.20 -4.40
N THR A 145 0.54 -7.80 -3.37
CA THR A 145 1.90 -8.34 -3.13
C THR A 145 1.90 -9.84 -2.86
N ALA A 146 0.98 -10.33 -2.03
CA ALA A 146 0.87 -11.76 -1.75
C ALA A 146 0.42 -12.56 -2.98
N THR A 147 -0.52 -12.02 -3.77
CA THR A 147 -1.00 -12.69 -4.99
C THR A 147 0.06 -12.67 -6.09
N LEU A 148 0.80 -11.57 -6.24
CA LEU A 148 1.93 -11.45 -7.16
C LEU A 148 3.05 -12.43 -6.81
N ALA A 149 3.36 -12.60 -5.52
CA ALA A 149 4.34 -13.59 -5.07
C ALA A 149 3.95 -15.01 -5.50
N VAL A 150 2.67 -15.38 -5.35
CA VAL A 150 2.14 -16.69 -5.82
C VAL A 150 2.15 -16.78 -7.35
N VAL A 151 1.75 -15.73 -8.06
CA VAL A 151 1.81 -15.68 -9.54
C VAL A 151 3.24 -15.89 -10.04
N HIS A 152 4.22 -15.31 -9.35
CA HIS A 152 5.63 -15.45 -9.67
C HIS A 152 6.15 -16.86 -9.33
N GLU A 153 5.84 -17.39 -8.13
CA GLU A 153 6.29 -18.70 -7.65
C GLU A 153 5.73 -19.86 -8.49
N TYR A 154 4.46 -19.76 -8.92
CA TYR A 154 3.78 -20.79 -9.71
C TYR A 154 3.68 -20.49 -11.21
N HIS A 155 4.26 -19.37 -11.66
CA HIS A 155 4.25 -18.91 -13.05
C HIS A 155 2.84 -18.88 -13.70
N THR A 156 1.81 -18.51 -12.93
CA THR A 156 0.42 -18.59 -13.40
C THR A 156 0.09 -17.47 -14.39
N LYS A 157 -0.79 -17.76 -15.36
CA LYS A 157 -1.23 -16.83 -16.40
C LYS A 157 -2.71 -17.06 -16.71
N GLY A 158 -3.42 -15.99 -17.05
CA GLY A 158 -4.80 -16.08 -17.51
C GLY A 158 -5.63 -14.85 -17.19
N ARG A 159 -6.93 -14.95 -17.50
CA ARG A 159 -7.90 -13.87 -17.28
C ARG A 159 -8.02 -13.52 -15.79
N LEU A 160 -8.12 -14.52 -14.91
CA LEU A 160 -8.21 -14.29 -13.46
C LEU A 160 -6.97 -13.58 -12.91
N THR A 161 -5.76 -14.08 -13.20
CA THR A 161 -4.50 -13.44 -12.79
C THR A 161 -4.43 -11.98 -13.24
N THR A 162 -4.80 -11.72 -14.51
CA THR A 162 -4.78 -10.37 -15.06
C THR A 162 -5.81 -9.48 -14.39
N THR A 163 -7.01 -9.99 -14.12
CA THR A 163 -8.07 -9.25 -13.43
C THR A 163 -7.66 -8.93 -12.00
N VAL A 164 -7.18 -9.89 -11.21
CA VAL A 164 -6.79 -9.67 -9.81
C VAL A 164 -5.66 -8.65 -9.70
N LEU A 165 -4.61 -8.76 -10.52
CA LEU A 165 -3.50 -7.80 -10.50
C LEU A 165 -3.94 -6.40 -10.96
N ALA A 166 -4.85 -6.31 -11.93
CA ALA A 166 -5.36 -5.02 -12.40
C ALA A 166 -6.33 -4.35 -11.42
N VAL A 167 -7.17 -5.14 -10.75
CA VAL A 167 -8.08 -4.66 -9.71
C VAL A 167 -7.27 -4.12 -8.53
N ALA A 168 -6.33 -4.91 -8.02
CA ALA A 168 -5.47 -4.52 -6.91
C ALA A 168 -4.60 -3.28 -7.22
N ALA A 169 -4.17 -3.10 -8.48
CA ALA A 169 -3.46 -1.89 -8.88
C ALA A 169 -4.33 -0.61 -8.91
N LEU A 170 -5.64 -0.75 -9.09
CA LEU A 170 -6.59 0.38 -9.03
C LEU A 170 -7.10 0.65 -7.61
N ASP A 171 -7.11 -0.38 -6.76
CA ASP A 171 -7.59 -0.31 -5.38
C ASP A 171 -6.82 0.69 -4.52
N ASP A 172 -5.50 0.83 -4.71
CA ASP A 172 -4.70 1.81 -3.96
C ASP A 172 -5.23 3.24 -4.15
N ALA A 173 -5.68 3.59 -5.37
CA ALA A 173 -6.25 4.91 -5.64
C ALA A 173 -7.60 5.11 -4.94
N LEU A 174 -8.45 4.07 -4.93
CA LEU A 174 -9.71 4.11 -4.19
C LEU A 174 -9.49 4.16 -2.68
N GLY A 175 -8.51 3.42 -2.16
CA GLY A 175 -8.10 3.45 -0.76
C GLY A 175 -7.69 4.85 -0.31
N ILE A 176 -6.88 5.56 -1.10
CA ILE A 176 -6.50 6.95 -0.81
C ILE A 176 -7.73 7.88 -0.78
N ILE A 177 -8.66 7.72 -1.72
CA ILE A 177 -9.90 8.51 -1.78
C ILE A 177 -10.77 8.23 -0.54
N ASN A 178 -11.03 6.94 -0.25
CA ASN A 178 -11.86 6.50 0.86
C ASN A 178 -11.26 6.89 2.21
N PHE A 179 -9.93 6.81 2.35
CA PHE A 179 -9.22 7.29 3.53
C PHE A 179 -9.32 8.81 3.70
N GLY A 180 -9.17 9.59 2.61
CA GLY A 180 -9.35 11.04 2.65
C GLY A 180 -10.77 11.44 3.09
N ILE A 181 -11.79 10.77 2.55
CA ILE A 181 -13.19 10.99 2.91
C ILE A 181 -13.46 10.58 4.37
N ALA A 182 -12.99 9.40 4.79
CA ALA A 182 -13.16 8.94 6.17
C ALA A 182 -12.49 9.89 7.17
N MET A 183 -11.24 10.30 6.91
CA MET A 183 -10.50 11.21 7.78
C MET A 183 -11.17 12.59 7.87
N SER A 184 -11.70 13.08 6.76
CA SER A 184 -12.52 14.30 6.71
C SER A 184 -13.71 14.22 7.66
N LEU A 185 -14.52 13.15 7.53
CA LEU A 185 -15.69 12.94 8.37
C LEU A 185 -15.30 12.81 9.84
N VAL A 186 -14.21 12.10 10.13
CA VAL A 186 -13.66 11.98 11.49
C VAL A 186 -13.28 13.34 12.08
N LEU A 187 -12.57 14.19 11.32
CA LEU A 187 -12.19 15.54 11.78
C LEU A 187 -13.41 16.42 12.05
N PHE A 188 -14.43 16.35 11.17
CA PHE A 188 -15.69 17.06 11.35
C PHE A 188 -16.41 16.62 12.65
N LEU A 189 -16.43 15.31 12.94
CA LEU A 189 -17.06 14.76 14.14
C LEU A 189 -16.31 15.12 15.44
N ILE A 190 -14.98 15.25 15.40
CA ILE A 190 -14.15 15.55 16.58
C ILE A 190 -14.12 17.05 16.90
N SER A 191 -14.13 17.93 15.90
CA SER A 191 -14.01 19.38 16.11
C SER A 191 -14.79 20.21 15.09
N PRO A 192 -16.12 20.33 15.25
CA PRO A 192 -16.99 21.10 14.35
C PRO A 192 -16.62 22.59 14.26
N ALA A 193 -16.07 23.17 15.34
CA ALA A 193 -15.77 24.61 15.42
C ALA A 193 -14.42 25.03 14.81
N ARG A 194 -13.55 24.06 14.46
CA ARG A 194 -12.30 24.31 13.70
C ARG A 194 -12.44 23.92 12.23
N ALA A 195 -13.64 23.55 11.82
CA ALA A 195 -13.90 23.04 10.50
C ALA A 195 -14.14 24.20 9.51
N ASP A 196 -13.08 24.94 9.14
CA ASP A 196 -12.97 25.56 7.81
C ASP A 196 -12.77 24.47 6.76
N VAL A 197 -13.65 23.48 6.81
CA VAL A 197 -13.56 22.23 6.09
C VAL A 197 -14.42 22.39 4.85
N ASN A 198 -13.77 22.81 3.78
CA ASN A 198 -14.39 22.77 2.47
C ASN A 198 -14.48 21.30 2.03
N MET A 199 -15.65 20.68 2.22
CA MET A 199 -15.92 19.29 1.81
C MET A 199 -15.52 19.03 0.34
N GLY A 200 -15.62 20.05 -0.53
CA GLY A 200 -15.16 19.95 -1.92
C GLY A 200 -13.65 19.77 -2.05
N MET A 201 -12.86 20.46 -1.23
CA MET A 201 -11.39 20.33 -1.23
C MET A 201 -10.91 18.96 -0.75
N MET A 202 -11.72 18.24 0.04
CA MET A 202 -11.32 16.95 0.62
C MET A 202 -11.43 15.78 -0.35
N VAL A 203 -12.29 15.89 -1.36
CA VAL A 203 -12.33 14.97 -2.50
C VAL A 203 -11.38 15.46 -3.59
N LEU A 204 -11.32 16.78 -3.79
CA LEU A 204 -10.51 17.38 -4.83
C LEU A 204 -9.00 17.22 -4.60
N GLU A 205 -8.51 17.36 -3.36
CA GLU A 205 -7.07 17.21 -3.06
C GLU A 205 -6.53 15.81 -3.35
N PRO A 206 -7.14 14.70 -2.88
CA PRO A 206 -6.74 13.35 -3.27
C PRO A 206 -6.82 13.13 -4.78
N LEU A 207 -7.89 13.61 -5.44
CA LEU A 207 -8.01 13.50 -6.89
C LEU A 207 -6.91 14.24 -7.63
N LEU A 208 -6.58 15.48 -7.21
CA LEU A 208 -5.49 16.26 -7.79
C LEU A 208 -4.13 15.57 -7.57
N LYS A 209 -3.89 14.99 -6.38
CA LYS A 209 -2.69 14.20 -6.11
C LYS A 209 -2.59 12.98 -7.01
N ILE A 210 -3.68 12.24 -7.21
CA ILE A 210 -3.72 11.09 -8.12
C ILE A 210 -3.43 11.54 -9.56
N VAL A 211 -4.11 12.59 -10.05
CA VAL A 211 -3.90 13.11 -11.41
C VAL A 211 -2.46 13.59 -11.61
N PHE A 212 -1.89 14.30 -10.63
CA PHE A 212 -0.50 14.74 -10.65
C PHE A 212 0.47 13.55 -10.69
N SER A 213 0.24 12.55 -9.85
CA SER A 213 1.06 11.33 -9.76
C SER A 213 1.02 10.52 -11.06
N VAL A 214 -0.18 10.35 -11.65
CA VAL A 214 -0.36 9.70 -12.95
C VAL A 214 0.36 10.47 -14.05
N GLY A 215 0.26 11.81 -14.05
CA GLY A 215 0.95 12.68 -14.99
C GLY A 215 2.47 12.56 -14.90
N LEU A 216 3.03 12.59 -13.69
CA LEU A 216 4.45 12.39 -13.45
C LEU A 216 4.93 10.98 -13.85
N GLY A 217 4.16 9.96 -13.52
CA GLY A 217 4.46 8.58 -13.93
C GLY A 217 4.48 8.42 -15.44
N PHE A 218 3.51 9.02 -16.15
CA PHE A 218 3.48 9.02 -17.61
C PHE A 218 4.68 9.77 -18.21
N LEU A 219 4.99 10.97 -17.70
CA LEU A 219 6.15 11.75 -18.12
C LEU A 219 7.45 10.98 -17.91
N GLY A 220 7.64 10.41 -16.72
CA GLY A 220 8.82 9.62 -16.38
C GLY A 220 8.97 8.38 -17.26
N GLY A 221 7.89 7.63 -17.47
CA GLY A 221 7.88 6.47 -18.36
C GLY A 221 8.16 6.84 -19.83
N TYR A 222 7.63 7.97 -20.30
CA TYR A 222 7.90 8.48 -21.64
C TYR A 222 9.37 8.88 -21.82
N LEU A 223 9.93 9.65 -20.88
CA LEU A 223 11.34 10.04 -20.89
C LEU A 223 12.25 8.81 -20.81
N LEU A 224 11.93 7.85 -19.94
CA LEU A 224 12.65 6.59 -19.83
C LEU A 224 12.67 5.85 -21.17
N ASN A 225 11.54 5.74 -21.88
CA ASN A 225 11.50 5.11 -23.20
C ASN A 225 12.47 5.78 -24.19
N LEU A 226 12.51 7.11 -24.20
CA LEU A 226 13.43 7.87 -25.06
C LEU A 226 14.90 7.64 -24.69
N MET A 227 15.22 7.61 -23.40
CA MET A 227 16.58 7.36 -22.91
C MET A 227 17.03 5.91 -23.20
N LEU A 228 16.12 4.94 -23.04
CA LEU A 228 16.41 3.52 -23.28
C LEU A 228 16.72 3.22 -24.75
N ARG A 229 16.15 3.97 -25.71
CA ARG A 229 16.49 3.82 -27.14
C ARG A 229 17.97 4.09 -27.44
N LYS A 230 18.65 4.85 -26.59
CA LYS A 230 20.07 5.20 -26.72
C LYS A 230 20.97 4.36 -25.80
N ALA A 231 20.39 3.52 -24.94
CA ALA A 231 21.13 2.74 -23.97
C ALA A 231 21.47 1.36 -24.54
N GLU A 232 22.74 1.15 -24.88
CA GLU A 232 23.20 -0.13 -25.46
C GLU A 232 23.71 -1.13 -24.41
N ARG A 233 24.06 -0.67 -23.20
CA ARG A 233 24.67 -1.50 -22.15
C ARG A 233 23.65 -1.91 -21.08
N PRO A 234 23.64 -3.18 -20.63
CA PRO A 234 22.73 -3.67 -19.59
C PRO A 234 22.79 -2.83 -18.30
N GLY A 235 23.97 -2.41 -17.87
CA GLY A 235 24.13 -1.56 -16.68
C GLY A 235 23.51 -0.16 -16.84
N GLY A 236 23.53 0.40 -18.05
CA GLY A 236 22.88 1.68 -18.34
C GLY A 236 21.36 1.57 -18.28
N ILE A 237 20.80 0.45 -18.76
CA ILE A 237 19.36 0.18 -18.69
C ILE A 237 18.89 0.13 -17.23
N ILE A 238 19.60 -0.62 -16.36
CA ILE A 238 19.27 -0.74 -14.93
C ILE A 238 19.38 0.62 -14.23
N ALA A 239 20.46 1.36 -14.48
CA ALA A 239 20.65 2.68 -13.87
C ALA A 239 19.55 3.67 -14.27
N LEU A 240 19.15 3.67 -15.54
CA LEU A 240 18.09 4.54 -16.05
C LEU A 240 16.73 4.14 -15.51
N THR A 241 16.36 2.85 -15.53
CA THR A 241 15.08 2.40 -14.99
C THR A 241 14.98 2.68 -13.50
N THR A 242 15.94 2.24 -12.69
CA THR A 242 15.92 2.47 -11.23
C THR A 242 15.99 3.96 -10.89
N GLY A 243 16.83 4.73 -11.59
CA GLY A 243 16.95 6.18 -11.38
C GLY A 243 15.66 6.92 -11.68
N THR A 244 15.03 6.67 -12.84
CA THR A 244 13.75 7.29 -13.17
C THR A 244 12.66 6.87 -12.19
N LEU A 245 12.60 5.60 -11.80
CA LEU A 245 11.62 5.10 -10.83
C LEU A 245 11.69 5.81 -9.49
N LEU A 246 12.90 5.95 -8.93
CA LEU A 246 13.09 6.63 -7.65
C LEU A 246 12.77 8.12 -7.74
N LEU A 247 13.14 8.77 -8.84
CA LEU A 247 12.76 10.17 -9.07
C LEU A 247 11.25 10.34 -9.12
N THR A 248 10.55 9.51 -9.91
CA THR A 248 9.08 9.61 -10.00
C THR A 248 8.40 9.27 -8.69
N PHE A 249 8.87 8.24 -7.96
CA PHE A 249 8.29 7.84 -6.68
C PHE A 249 8.46 8.93 -5.62
N SER A 250 9.65 9.55 -5.54
CA SER A 250 9.94 10.58 -4.54
C SER A 250 9.27 11.92 -4.81
N ILE A 251 8.94 12.25 -6.07
CA ILE A 251 8.26 13.51 -6.41
C ILE A 251 6.74 13.36 -6.32
N ALA A 252 6.22 12.15 -6.58
CA ALA A 252 4.78 11.88 -6.56
C ALA A 252 4.25 11.48 -5.17
N GLY A 253 5.08 10.84 -4.34
CA GLY A 253 4.75 10.47 -2.95
C GLY A 253 4.73 11.67 -2.01
#